data_AF-A0A3D3JTA1-F1
#
_entry.id   AF-A0A3D3JTA1-F1
#
_cell.length_a   1.000
_cell.length_b   1.000
_cell.length_c   1.000
_cell.angle_alpha   90.00
_cell.angle_beta   90.00
_cell.angle_gamma   90.00
#
_symmetry.space_group_name_H-M   'P 1'
#
loop_
_entity.id
_entity.type
_entity.pdbx_description
1 polymer ?
#
loop_
_entity_poly.entity_id
_entity_poly.type
_entity_poly.pdbx_seq_one_letter_code
_entity_poly.pdbx_strand_id
1 'polypeptide(L)'
;AQAVHNIDHPRAGELVLVAAPGAWFAYPWWREKRQAPDYATHVDIHNKPGYDPCELFFGPFLGTSQNHARIRGSHGRIDSNAVYGTNVELRLKELGTLVDLAAALGEVLDA
;
A
#
# COMPACT_ATOMS: atom_id res chain seq x y z
N ALA A 1 5.48 18.63 6.66
CA ALA A 1 5.92 17.22 6.60
C ALA A 1 6.08 16.77 5.15
N GLN A 2 5.01 16.77 4.34
CA GLN A 2 5.09 16.39 2.91
C GLN A 2 6.06 17.26 2.09
N ALA A 3 6.10 18.57 2.32
CA ALA A 3 7.03 19.50 1.66
C ALA A 3 8.52 19.17 1.86
N VAL A 4 8.89 18.60 3.02
CA VAL A 4 10.29 18.19 3.30
C VAL A 4 10.72 17.05 2.37
N HIS A 5 9.76 16.32 1.83
CA HIS A 5 9.95 15.23 0.89
C HIS A 5 9.56 15.62 -0.55
N ASN A 6 9.34 16.90 -0.87
CA ASN A 6 8.96 17.36 -2.23
C ASN A 6 7.75 16.63 -2.85
N ILE A 7 6.76 16.22 -2.04
CA ILE A 7 5.55 15.53 -2.50
C ILE A 7 4.26 16.30 -2.18
N ASP A 8 4.36 17.58 -1.84
CA ASP A 8 3.25 18.47 -1.48
C ASP A 8 2.62 19.18 -2.67
N HIS A 9 2.40 18.46 -3.78
CA HIS A 9 1.72 19.01 -4.94
C HIS A 9 0.31 19.55 -4.57
N PRO A 10 -0.22 20.63 -5.16
CA PRO A 10 -1.57 21.14 -4.87
C PRO A 10 -2.74 20.16 -5.10
N ARG A 11 -2.47 18.99 -5.69
CA ARG A 11 -3.42 17.89 -5.94
C ARG A 11 -3.13 16.66 -5.07
N ALA A 12 -2.10 16.72 -4.23
CA ALA A 12 -1.82 15.69 -3.25
C ALA A 12 -2.84 15.77 -2.11
N GLY A 13 -3.02 14.65 -1.41
CA GLY A 13 -3.84 14.61 -0.21
C GLY A 13 -3.17 15.33 0.96
N GLU A 14 -3.94 15.61 2.02
CA GLU A 14 -3.43 16.29 3.22
C GLU A 14 -2.52 15.38 4.08
N LEU A 15 -2.61 14.06 3.88
CA LEU A 15 -1.90 13.05 4.65
C LEU A 15 -1.27 11.99 3.75
N VAL A 16 -0.04 11.60 4.10
CA VAL A 16 0.65 10.43 3.54
C VAL A 16 0.99 9.49 4.68
N LEU A 17 0.59 8.22 4.54
CA LEU A 17 0.86 7.17 5.51
C LEU A 17 1.70 6.07 4.85
N VAL A 18 2.74 5.63 5.55
CA VAL A 18 3.59 4.52 5.13
C VAL A 18 3.47 3.42 6.18
N ALA A 19 3.08 2.22 5.76
CA ALA A 19 3.03 1.08 6.66
C ALA A 19 4.46 0.61 6.99
N ALA A 20 4.65 0.11 8.22
CA ALA A 20 5.90 -0.54 8.60
C ALA A 20 6.19 -1.76 7.70
N PRO A 21 7.46 -2.18 7.54
CA PRO A 21 7.80 -3.40 6.81
C PRO A 21 6.98 -4.61 7.30
N GLY A 22 6.38 -5.34 6.35
CA GLY A 22 5.52 -6.49 6.65
C GLY A 22 4.10 -6.14 7.15
N ALA A 23 3.77 -4.85 7.28
CA ALA A 23 2.44 -4.37 7.62
C ALA A 23 1.72 -3.74 6.41
N TRP A 24 0.42 -3.55 6.56
CA TRP A 24 -0.45 -2.96 5.54
C TRP A 24 -1.65 -2.29 6.21
N PHE A 25 -2.28 -1.34 5.52
CA PHE A 25 -3.51 -0.73 5.99
C PHE A 25 -4.70 -1.62 5.61
N ALA A 26 -5.29 -2.25 6.61
CA ALA A 26 -6.47 -3.09 6.42
C ALA A 26 -7.73 -2.22 6.49
N TYR A 27 -8.65 -2.46 5.57
CA TYR A 27 -9.93 -1.75 5.51
C TYR A 27 -10.95 -2.09 6.63
N PRO A 28 -10.91 -3.26 7.33
CA PRO A 28 -11.89 -3.56 8.36
C PRO A 28 -11.96 -2.49 9.44
N TRP A 29 -13.09 -1.79 9.49
CA TRP A 29 -13.37 -0.70 10.45
C TRP A 29 -14.25 -1.16 11.62
N TRP A 30 -14.70 -2.42 11.60
CA TRP A 30 -15.51 -3.05 12.64
C TRP A 30 -14.64 -3.86 13.60
N ARG A 31 -15.13 -4.06 14.84
CA ARG A 31 -14.38 -4.80 15.89
C ARG A 31 -14.82 -6.26 16.02
N GLU A 32 -16.08 -6.55 15.73
CA GLU A 32 -16.65 -7.88 15.92
C GLU A 32 -17.19 -8.43 14.60
N LYS A 33 -17.06 -9.73 14.39
CA LYS A 33 -17.46 -10.38 13.13
C LYS A 33 -18.93 -10.12 12.74
N ARG A 34 -19.84 -9.99 13.72
CA ARG A 34 -21.27 -9.72 13.45
C ARG A 34 -21.55 -8.33 12.88
N GLN A 35 -20.59 -7.41 13.00
CA GLN A 35 -20.66 -6.05 12.46
C GLN A 35 -20.06 -5.97 11.06
N ALA A 36 -19.45 -7.06 10.57
CA ALA A 36 -18.84 -7.10 9.26
C ALA A 36 -19.93 -6.86 8.19
N PRO A 37 -19.67 -5.99 7.21
CA PRO A 37 -20.51 -5.86 6.03
C PRO A 37 -20.57 -7.18 5.25
N ASP A 38 -21.64 -7.37 4.47
CA ASP A 38 -21.86 -8.56 3.64
C ASP A 38 -20.65 -8.88 2.74
N TYR A 39 -20.11 -7.84 2.10
CA TYR A 39 -18.95 -7.95 1.23
C TYR A 39 -17.68 -8.48 1.90
N ALA A 40 -17.60 -8.56 3.24
CA ALA A 40 -16.37 -8.95 3.92
C ALA A 40 -15.87 -10.34 3.53
N THR A 41 -16.77 -11.28 3.24
CA THR A 41 -16.43 -12.70 3.08
C THR A 41 -16.26 -13.18 1.63
N HIS A 42 -16.37 -12.28 0.65
CA HIS A 42 -16.18 -12.61 -0.76
C HIS A 42 -15.43 -11.50 -1.49
N VAL A 43 -15.10 -11.74 -2.76
CA VAL A 43 -14.56 -10.70 -3.65
C VAL A 43 -15.68 -9.74 -3.99
N ASP A 44 -15.48 -8.45 -3.74
CA ASP A 44 -16.43 -7.40 -4.12
C ASP A 44 -15.72 -6.08 -4.37
N ILE A 45 -15.21 -5.92 -5.59
CA ILE A 45 -14.40 -4.77 -5.99
C ILE A 45 -15.18 -3.45 -6.02
N HIS A 46 -16.51 -3.51 -6.00
CA HIS A 46 -17.36 -2.33 -6.13
C HIS A 46 -17.80 -1.80 -4.77
N ASN A 47 -18.07 -2.68 -3.82
CA ASN A 47 -18.53 -2.29 -2.49
C ASN A 47 -17.41 -2.23 -1.44
N LYS A 48 -16.31 -2.99 -1.61
CA LYS A 48 -15.21 -2.92 -0.66
C LYS A 48 -14.45 -1.59 -0.77
N PRO A 49 -14.16 -0.94 0.36
CA PRO A 49 -13.32 0.25 0.37
C PRO A 49 -11.85 -0.15 0.16
N GLY A 50 -11.40 -0.05 -1.10
CA GLY A 50 -10.03 -0.35 -1.47
C GLY A 50 -9.76 -1.84 -1.68
N TYR A 51 -8.47 -2.19 -1.72
CA TYR A 51 -8.00 -3.54 -2.01
C TYR A 51 -7.92 -4.40 -0.75
N ASP A 52 -8.47 -5.63 -0.81
CA ASP A 52 -8.36 -6.64 0.25
C ASP A 52 -7.48 -7.83 -0.22
N PRO A 53 -6.19 -7.90 0.17
CA PRO A 53 -5.29 -9.01 -0.16
C PRO A 53 -5.73 -10.34 0.45
N CYS A 54 -6.65 -10.37 1.41
CA CYS A 54 -7.18 -11.63 1.92
C CYS A 54 -8.05 -12.35 0.87
N GLU A 55 -8.51 -11.62 -0.15
CA GLU A 55 -9.21 -12.18 -1.32
C GLU A 55 -8.34 -13.12 -2.15
N LEU A 56 -7.01 -13.02 -2.05
CA LEU A 56 -6.08 -13.94 -2.70
C LEU A 56 -6.03 -15.33 -2.05
N PHE A 57 -6.68 -15.51 -0.90
CA PHE A 57 -6.64 -16.74 -0.11
C PHE A 57 -8.03 -17.32 0.09
N PHE A 58 -8.17 -18.62 -0.15
CA PHE A 58 -9.42 -19.32 0.13
C PHE A 58 -9.74 -19.35 1.63
N GLY A 59 -10.99 -19.01 1.93
CA GLY A 59 -11.65 -19.19 3.21
C GLY A 59 -12.66 -20.35 3.18
N PRO A 60 -13.43 -20.53 4.26
CA PRO A 60 -14.50 -21.52 4.31
C PRO A 60 -15.60 -21.25 3.28
N PHE A 61 -16.33 -22.29 2.87
CA PHE A 61 -17.54 -22.20 2.04
C PHE A 61 -17.38 -21.40 0.74
N LEU A 62 -16.24 -21.57 0.04
CA LEU A 62 -15.90 -20.84 -1.20
C LEU A 62 -15.73 -19.31 -1.01
N GLY A 63 -15.70 -18.83 0.22
CA GLY A 63 -15.43 -17.43 0.54
C GLY A 63 -13.94 -17.09 0.56
N THR A 64 -13.65 -15.83 0.87
CA THR A 64 -12.30 -15.31 1.05
C THR A 64 -11.82 -15.54 2.49
N SER A 65 -10.51 -15.67 2.66
CA SER A 65 -9.94 -15.79 3.99
C SER A 65 -10.22 -14.51 4.80
N GLN A 66 -10.48 -14.65 6.09
CA GLN A 66 -10.56 -13.51 7.02
C GLN A 66 -9.32 -13.46 7.93
N ASN A 67 -8.29 -14.26 7.62
CA ASN A 67 -7.09 -14.35 8.41
C ASN A 67 -5.99 -13.46 7.81
N HIS A 68 -5.92 -12.23 8.31
CA HIS A 68 -4.93 -11.23 7.91
C HIS A 68 -3.47 -11.65 8.20
N ALA A 69 -3.22 -12.64 9.06
CA ALA A 69 -1.86 -13.17 9.28
C ALA A 69 -1.33 -14.01 8.08
N ARG A 70 -2.20 -14.34 7.12
CA ARG A 70 -1.79 -14.97 5.85
C ARG A 70 -1.15 -13.97 4.90
N ILE A 71 -1.40 -12.69 5.10
CA ILE A 71 -0.76 -11.63 4.33
C ILE A 71 0.66 -11.50 4.82
N ARG A 72 1.63 -11.77 3.93
CA ARG A 72 3.05 -11.67 4.21
C ARG A 72 3.68 -10.77 3.17
N GLY A 73 3.86 -9.50 3.53
CA GLY A 73 4.42 -8.48 2.65
C GLY A 73 3.38 -7.79 1.77
N SER A 74 3.68 -6.53 1.41
CA SER A 74 3.13 -5.88 0.23
C SER A 74 3.81 -6.48 -1.01
N HIS A 75 3.17 -6.42 -2.18
CA HIS A 75 3.78 -6.85 -3.45
C HIS A 75 5.25 -6.43 -3.54
N GLY A 76 6.16 -7.40 -3.63
CA GLY A 76 7.60 -7.16 -3.58
C GLY A 76 8.33 -8.21 -2.74
N ARG A 77 9.55 -8.55 -3.17
CA ARG A 77 10.46 -9.46 -2.46
C ARG A 77 10.75 -8.92 -1.07
N ILE A 78 10.61 -9.76 -0.05
CA ILE A 78 10.96 -9.45 1.36
C ILE A 78 12.39 -9.85 1.72
N ASP A 79 13.09 -10.50 0.79
CA ASP A 79 14.44 -11.03 0.96
C ASP A 79 15.54 -10.09 0.43
N SER A 80 15.17 -8.95 -0.14
CA SER A 80 16.11 -7.92 -0.58
C SER A 80 15.50 -6.51 -0.49
N ASN A 81 16.35 -5.49 -0.40
CA ASN A 81 15.93 -4.10 -0.58
C ASN A 81 15.20 -3.93 -1.92
N ALA A 82 14.23 -3.00 -1.98
CA ALA A 82 13.58 -2.65 -3.23
C ALA A 82 14.63 -2.15 -4.24
N VAL A 83 14.62 -2.73 -5.45
CA VAL A 83 15.44 -2.27 -6.57
C VAL A 83 14.51 -1.56 -7.54
N TYR A 84 14.87 -0.36 -7.97
CA TYR A 84 14.18 0.38 -9.02
C TYR A 84 15.05 0.37 -10.28
N GLY A 85 14.39 0.29 -11.44
CA GLY A 85 15.01 0.50 -12.74
C GLY A 85 14.48 1.79 -13.33
N THR A 86 15.37 2.66 -13.82
CA THR A 86 15.03 3.94 -14.43
C THR A 86 15.89 4.16 -15.67
N ASN A 87 15.31 4.80 -16.69
CA ASN A 87 16.03 5.29 -17.88
C ASN A 87 16.47 6.76 -17.74
N VAL A 88 16.09 7.42 -16.64
CA VAL A 88 16.53 8.76 -16.28
C VAL A 88 17.48 8.70 -15.09
N GLU A 89 18.51 9.55 -15.09
CA GLU A 89 19.44 9.67 -13.97
C GLU A 89 18.75 10.40 -12.81
N LEU A 90 18.52 9.67 -11.73
CA LEU A 90 18.01 10.24 -10.49
C LEU A 90 19.19 10.70 -9.65
N ARG A 91 19.32 12.01 -9.38
CA ARG A 91 20.34 12.52 -8.44
C ARG A 91 19.91 12.18 -7.02
N LEU A 92 20.67 11.31 -6.35
CA LEU A 92 20.22 10.68 -5.10
C LEU A 92 21.32 10.70 -4.04
N LYS A 93 20.94 10.93 -2.78
CA LYS A 93 21.82 10.69 -1.62
C LYS A 93 21.55 9.33 -0.96
N GLU A 94 20.30 8.97 -0.67
CA GLU A 94 19.90 7.64 -0.19
C GLU A 94 18.40 7.41 -0.49
N LEU A 95 18.02 6.26 -1.05
CA LEU A 95 16.60 5.87 -1.21
C LEU A 95 16.26 4.79 -0.18
N GLY A 96 15.57 5.18 0.88
CA GLY A 96 15.09 4.25 1.91
C GLY A 96 13.62 3.87 1.72
N THR A 97 12.84 4.71 1.02
CA THR A 97 11.39 4.59 0.94
C THR A 97 10.85 4.94 -0.46
N LEU A 98 9.60 4.55 -0.74
CA LEU A 98 8.88 4.98 -1.95
C LEU A 98 8.66 6.49 -2.00
N VAL A 99 8.59 7.16 -0.85
CA VAL A 99 8.46 8.61 -0.77
C VAL A 99 9.73 9.29 -1.29
N ASP A 100 10.90 8.78 -0.92
CA ASP A 100 12.18 9.31 -1.42
C ASP A 100 12.29 9.12 -2.94
N LEU A 101 11.79 8.00 -3.47
CA LEU A 101 11.78 7.75 -4.92
C LEU A 101 10.83 8.72 -5.65
N ALA A 102 9.65 8.97 -5.10
CA ALA A 102 8.69 9.92 -5.68
C ALA A 102 9.26 11.34 -5.69
N ALA A 103 9.93 11.76 -4.61
CA ALA A 103 10.60 13.05 -4.51
C ALA A 103 11.66 13.24 -5.62
N ALA A 104 12.51 12.23 -5.80
CA ALA A 104 13.57 12.24 -6.81
C ALA A 104 13.02 12.28 -8.24
N LEU A 105 11.89 11.61 -8.51
CA LEU A 105 11.21 11.72 -9.80
C LEU A 105 10.67 13.14 -10.04
N GLY A 106 10.13 13.78 -9.01
CA GLY A 106 9.63 15.16 -9.10
C GLY A 106 10.70 16.12 -9.61
N GLU A 107 11.92 16.04 -9.07
CA GLU A 107 13.06 16.86 -9.52
C GLU A 107 13.41 16.69 -11.01
N VAL A 108 13.19 15.49 -11.58
CA VAL A 108 13.41 15.24 -13.01
C VAL A 108 12.26 15.76 -13.86
N LEU A 109 11.02 15.67 -13.37
CA LEU A 109 9.83 16.08 -14.12
C LEU A 109 9.65 17.61 -14.16
N ASP A 110 10.17 18.32 -13.15
CA ASP A 110 10.09 19.77 -13.04
C ASP A 110 11.31 20.50 -13.65
N ALA A 111 12.30 19.76 -14.18
CA ALA A 111 13.50 20.28 -14.85
C ALA A 111 13.32 20.44 -16.38
#